data_AF-A0AA35Y917-F1
#
_entry.id   AF-A0AA35Y917-F1
#
_cell.length_a   1.000
_cell.length_b   1.000
_cell.length_c   1.000
_cell.angle_alpha   90.00
_cell.angle_beta   90.00
_cell.angle_gamma   90.00
#
_symmetry.space_group_name_H-M   'P 1'
#
loop_
_entity.id
_entity.type
_entity.pdbx_description
1 polymer ?
#
loop_
_entity_poly.entity_id
_entity_poly.type
_entity_poly.pdbx_seq_one_letter_code
_entity_poly.pdbx_strand_id
1 'polypeptide(L)'
;MSSSSSTSRNQLQMTCAQVREGVKLCDCDVPTKEHACWKITNPGRRFWNCQNSLIGYLHTRLKKCNFFEWKDAEHEEGYCKNILYSLKQKLDAKEDLFEMKNLRIKIVEVEFLMSQEKCKVTKSEKDISDLRKAIGRYMMIVTLLFNGLVFYVLKLGSDYS
;
A
#
# COMPACT_ATOMS: atom_id res chain seq x y z
N MET A 1 -12.93 -44.94 37.09
CA MET A 1 -12.40 -43.74 36.41
C MET A 1 -11.15 -44.17 35.66
N SER A 2 -11.23 -44.28 34.34
CA SER A 2 -10.06 -44.54 33.49
C SER A 2 -10.18 -43.64 32.27
N SER A 3 -9.27 -42.68 32.19
CA SER A 3 -9.14 -41.74 31.09
C SER A 3 -8.46 -42.43 29.90
N SER A 4 -8.95 -42.20 28.69
CA SER A 4 -8.21 -42.48 27.46
C SER A 4 -8.48 -41.36 26.47
N SER A 5 -7.50 -40.48 26.35
CA SER A 5 -7.47 -39.38 25.39
C SER A 5 -6.64 -39.83 24.19
N SER A 6 -7.29 -39.94 23.02
CA SER A 6 -6.64 -40.33 21.77
C SER A 6 -6.93 -39.28 20.71
N THR A 7 -6.13 -38.21 20.67
CA THR A 7 -6.22 -37.20 19.61
C THR A 7 -5.22 -37.53 18.50
N SER A 8 -5.60 -38.46 17.62
CA SER A 8 -4.86 -38.73 16.38
C SER A 8 -5.18 -37.63 15.36
N ARG A 9 -4.23 -36.72 15.13
CA ARG A 9 -4.27 -35.74 14.03
C ARG A 9 -3.68 -36.39 12.78
N ASN A 10 -4.54 -36.91 11.91
CA ASN A 10 -4.16 -37.33 10.57
C ASN A 10 -3.72 -36.10 9.75
N GLN A 11 -2.40 -35.90 9.63
CA GLN A 11 -1.83 -35.02 8.61
C GLN A 11 -1.87 -35.77 7.27
N LEU A 12 -2.95 -35.58 6.51
CA LEU A 12 -2.96 -35.94 5.10
C LEU A 12 -2.03 -34.99 4.34
N GLN A 13 -0.77 -35.40 4.14
CA GLN A 13 0.10 -34.79 3.15
C GLN A 13 -0.46 -35.11 1.76
N MET A 14 -1.14 -34.16 1.14
CA MET A 14 -1.43 -34.22 -0.29
C MET A 14 -0.16 -33.85 -1.07
N THR A 15 0.58 -34.86 -1.52
CA THR A 15 1.59 -34.69 -2.55
C THR A 15 0.90 -34.59 -3.91
N CYS A 16 0.70 -33.37 -4.42
CA CYS A 16 0.37 -33.18 -5.83
C CYS A 16 1.60 -33.56 -6.65
N ALA A 17 1.55 -34.73 -7.31
CA ALA A 17 2.51 -35.09 -8.33
C ALA A 17 2.46 -34.04 -9.45
N GLN A 18 3.48 -33.20 -9.52
CA GLN A 18 3.67 -32.27 -10.64
C GLN A 18 4.13 -33.09 -11.84
N VAL A 19 3.16 -33.61 -12.61
CA VAL A 19 3.41 -34.00 -14.00
C VAL A 19 3.91 -32.74 -14.69
N ARG A 20 5.16 -32.77 -15.19
CA ARG A 20 5.72 -31.71 -16.03
C ARG A 20 5.01 -31.75 -17.38
N GLU A 21 3.79 -31.21 -17.43
CA GLU A 21 3.09 -30.91 -18.68
C GLU A 21 3.90 -29.87 -19.46
N GLY A 22 3.97 -30.06 -20.79
CA GLY A 22 4.66 -29.13 -21.68
C GLY A 22 4.13 -27.70 -21.54
N VAL A 23 5.00 -26.72 -21.81
CA VAL A 23 4.64 -25.30 -21.75
C VAL A 23 3.55 -25.02 -22.79
N LYS A 24 2.33 -24.70 -22.34
CA LYS A 24 1.23 -24.31 -23.21
C LYS A 24 1.46 -22.88 -23.70
N LEU A 25 1.56 -22.70 -25.02
CA LEU A 25 1.68 -21.40 -25.68
C LEU A 25 0.30 -20.84 -26.06
N CYS A 26 0.18 -19.52 -26.10
CA CYS A 26 -1.00 -18.84 -26.64
C CYS A 26 -0.81 -18.47 -28.13
N ASP A 27 -1.82 -17.84 -28.73
CA ASP A 27 -1.80 -17.34 -30.13
C ASP A 27 -0.73 -16.26 -30.43
N CYS A 28 0.04 -15.85 -29.43
CA CYS A 28 1.15 -14.89 -29.56
C CYS A 28 2.51 -15.58 -29.36
N ASP A 29 2.53 -16.91 -29.35
CA ASP A 29 3.72 -17.75 -29.12
C ASP A 29 4.43 -17.49 -27.78
N VAL A 30 3.72 -16.94 -26.80
CA VAL A 30 4.22 -16.73 -25.43
C VAL A 30 3.66 -17.77 -24.46
N PRO A 31 4.41 -18.14 -23.40
CA PRO A 31 3.92 -19.04 -22.36
C PRO A 31 2.66 -18.51 -21.68
N THR A 32 1.63 -19.35 -21.62
CA THR A 32 0.40 -19.07 -20.88
C THR A 32 0.62 -19.14 -19.38
N LYS A 33 -0.25 -18.49 -18.61
CA LYS A 33 -0.26 -18.54 -17.15
C LYS A 33 -1.44 -19.39 -16.68
N GLU A 34 -1.18 -20.28 -15.71
CA GLU A 34 -2.21 -21.08 -15.05
C GLU A 34 -2.91 -20.25 -13.98
N HIS A 35 -4.24 -20.31 -13.96
CA HIS A 35 -5.10 -19.65 -13.00
C HIS A 35 -6.17 -20.62 -12.50
N ALA A 36 -6.69 -20.38 -11.30
CA ALA A 36 -7.88 -21.05 -10.79
C ALA A 36 -9.08 -20.10 -10.83
N CYS A 37 -10.21 -20.58 -11.35
CA CYS A 37 -11.47 -19.85 -11.30
C CYS A 37 -12.08 -19.99 -9.91
N TRP A 38 -12.57 -18.88 -9.36
CA TRP A 38 -13.29 -18.87 -8.07
C TRP A 38 -14.71 -18.34 -8.22
N LYS A 39 -15.28 -18.37 -9.42
CA LYS A 39 -16.71 -18.08 -9.62
C LYS A 39 -17.54 -19.27 -9.14
N ILE A 40 -18.74 -19.01 -8.64
CA ILE A 40 -19.68 -20.05 -8.17
C ILE A 40 -19.95 -21.14 -9.23
N THR A 41 -19.89 -20.78 -10.51
CA THR A 41 -20.11 -21.72 -11.62
C THR A 41 -18.93 -22.64 -11.90
N ASN A 42 -17.70 -22.29 -11.49
CA ASN A 42 -16.50 -23.08 -11.76
C ASN A 42 -15.46 -22.90 -10.63
N PRO A 43 -15.78 -23.18 -9.36
CA PRO A 43 -14.86 -22.95 -8.25
C PRO A 43 -13.72 -23.97 -8.31
N GLY A 44 -12.50 -23.49 -8.14
CA GLY A 44 -11.26 -24.28 -8.18
C GLY A 44 -10.85 -24.77 -9.58
N ARG A 45 -11.69 -24.67 -10.60
CA ARG A 45 -11.37 -25.17 -11.96
C ARG A 45 -10.27 -24.34 -12.58
N ARG A 46 -9.21 -25.01 -13.07
CA ARG A 46 -8.03 -24.32 -13.61
C ARG A 46 -8.16 -24.05 -15.09
N PHE A 47 -7.57 -22.94 -15.52
CA PHE A 47 -7.51 -22.50 -16.90
C PHE A 47 -6.18 -21.84 -17.21
N TRP A 48 -5.84 -21.82 -18.50
CA TRP A 48 -4.73 -21.06 -19.04
C TRP A 48 -5.22 -19.76 -19.68
N ASN A 49 -4.51 -18.67 -19.47
CA ASN A 49 -4.71 -17.43 -20.22
C ASN A 49 -3.38 -16.87 -20.73
N CYS A 50 -3.45 -15.98 -21.71
CA CYS A 50 -2.28 -15.19 -22.11
C CYS A 50 -1.93 -14.17 -21.02
N GLN A 51 -0.64 -13.97 -20.79
CA GLN A 51 -0.12 -12.91 -19.92
C GLN A 51 -0.51 -11.50 -20.39
N ASN A 52 -0.72 -11.33 -21.71
CA ASN A 52 -1.15 -10.07 -22.33
C ASN A 52 -2.69 -9.91 -22.37
N SER A 53 -3.45 -10.75 -21.68
CA SER A 53 -4.92 -10.71 -21.70
C SER A 53 -5.53 -9.43 -21.11
N LEU A 54 -4.82 -8.77 -20.19
CA LEU A 54 -5.26 -7.54 -19.53
C LEU A 54 -4.58 -6.28 -20.07
N ILE A 55 -3.70 -6.39 -21.07
CA ILE A 55 -3.05 -5.24 -21.68
C ILE A 55 -4.09 -4.47 -22.50
N GLY A 56 -4.50 -3.31 -22.00
CA GLY A 56 -5.27 -2.33 -22.75
C GLY A 56 -4.39 -1.59 -23.75
N TYR A 57 -4.98 -1.11 -24.85
CA TYR A 57 -4.34 -0.43 -25.99
C TYR A 57 -3.52 0.83 -25.66
N LEU A 58 -3.36 1.22 -24.39
CA LEU A 58 -2.86 2.54 -24.06
C LEU A 58 -1.34 2.66 -24.06
N HIS A 59 -0.55 1.67 -23.60
CA HIS A 59 0.88 1.91 -23.28
C HIS A 59 1.88 0.85 -23.73
N THR A 60 1.49 -0.15 -24.52
CA THR A 60 2.47 -1.10 -25.10
C THR A 60 2.12 -1.38 -26.56
N ARG A 61 3.14 -1.65 -27.41
CA ARG A 61 2.94 -2.16 -28.78
C ARG A 61 2.37 -3.58 -28.82
N LEU A 62 2.04 -4.17 -27.67
CA LEU A 62 1.53 -5.52 -27.54
C LEU A 62 0.01 -5.51 -27.71
N LYS A 63 -0.46 -6.32 -28.65
CA LYS A 63 -1.89 -6.52 -28.87
C LYS A 63 -2.48 -7.30 -27.69
N LYS A 64 -3.69 -6.93 -27.27
CA LYS A 64 -4.49 -7.74 -26.36
C LYS A 64 -4.67 -9.14 -26.96
N CYS A 65 -4.33 -10.17 -26.18
CA CYS A 65 -4.54 -11.56 -26.57
C CYS A 65 -5.71 -12.15 -25.78
N ASN A 66 -6.72 -12.68 -26.46
CA ASN A 66 -7.91 -13.25 -25.82
C ASN A 66 -7.80 -14.77 -25.60
N PHE A 67 -6.61 -15.36 -25.73
CA PHE A 67 -6.41 -16.80 -25.53
C PHE A 67 -6.91 -17.23 -24.14
N PHE A 68 -7.74 -18.27 -24.14
CA PHE A 68 -8.32 -18.88 -22.95
C PHE A 68 -8.60 -20.36 -23.23
N GLU A 69 -8.20 -21.23 -22.31
CA GLU A 69 -8.50 -22.67 -22.41
C GLU A 69 -8.64 -23.28 -21.01
N TRP A 70 -9.65 -24.13 -20.83
CA TRP A 70 -9.81 -24.89 -19.58
C TRP A 70 -8.77 -26.01 -19.50
N LYS A 71 -8.06 -26.07 -18.37
CA LYS A 71 -7.09 -27.15 -18.08
C LYS A 71 -7.81 -28.38 -17.54
N ASP A 72 -8.68 -28.17 -16.56
CA ASP A 72 -9.44 -29.25 -15.94
C ASP A 72 -10.79 -29.44 -16.65
N ALA A 73 -11.26 -30.69 -16.66
CA ALA A 73 -12.63 -31.00 -17.04
C ALA A 73 -13.63 -30.24 -16.16
N GLU A 74 -14.83 -30.04 -16.68
CA GLU A 74 -15.90 -29.42 -15.90
C GLU A 74 -16.25 -30.32 -14.71
N HIS A 75 -16.37 -29.69 -13.53
CA HIS A 75 -16.81 -30.42 -12.35
C HIS A 75 -18.30 -30.72 -12.48
N GLU A 76 -18.69 -31.95 -12.11
CA GLU A 76 -20.10 -32.29 -11.97
C GLU A 76 -20.80 -31.30 -11.03
N GLU A 77 -22.00 -30.87 -11.41
CA GLU A 77 -22.80 -30.02 -10.55
C GLU A 77 -23.17 -30.76 -9.27
N GLY A 78 -23.10 -30.07 -8.13
CA GLY A 78 -23.51 -30.69 -6.88
C GLY A 78 -22.96 -30.04 -5.62
N TYR A 79 -23.16 -30.75 -4.51
CA TYR A 79 -22.84 -30.31 -3.16
C TYR A 79 -21.37 -29.90 -2.99
N CYS A 80 -20.43 -30.70 -3.54
CA CYS A 80 -19.00 -30.45 -3.39
C CYS A 80 -18.54 -29.10 -3.96
N LYS A 81 -19.12 -28.69 -5.09
CA LYS A 81 -18.87 -27.40 -5.75
C LYS A 81 -19.24 -26.23 -4.84
N ASN A 82 -20.42 -26.31 -4.21
CA ASN A 82 -20.91 -25.28 -3.29
C ASN A 82 -20.09 -25.21 -2.01
N ILE A 83 -19.65 -26.36 -1.49
CA ILE A 83 -18.77 -26.41 -0.31
C ILE A 83 -17.42 -25.77 -0.63
N LEU A 84 -16.79 -26.11 -1.76
CA LEU A 84 -15.51 -25.53 -2.15
C LEU A 84 -15.58 -24.01 -2.29
N TYR A 85 -16.63 -23.51 -2.95
CA TYR A 85 -16.85 -22.07 -3.09
C TYR A 85 -17.07 -21.39 -1.73
N SER A 86 -17.90 -21.97 -0.87
CA SER A 86 -18.20 -21.44 0.47
C SER A 86 -16.95 -21.42 1.38
N LEU A 87 -16.10 -22.44 1.29
CA LEU A 87 -14.84 -22.50 2.02
C LEU A 87 -13.86 -21.43 1.53
N LYS A 88 -13.76 -21.22 0.22
CA LYS A 88 -12.93 -20.15 -0.34
C LYS A 88 -13.38 -18.78 0.16
N GLN A 89 -14.69 -18.48 0.16
CA GLN A 89 -15.20 -17.21 0.69
C GLN A 89 -14.84 -17.00 2.17
N LYS A 90 -14.94 -18.05 3.00
CA LYS A 90 -14.57 -17.97 4.42
C LYS A 90 -13.08 -17.72 4.62
N LEU A 91 -12.23 -18.29 3.74
CA LEU A 91 -10.79 -18.08 3.78
C LEU A 91 -10.46 -16.64 3.40
N ASP A 92 -11.04 -16.13 2.31
CA ASP A 92 -10.82 -14.76 1.83
C ASP A 92 -11.26 -13.73 2.87
N ALA A 93 -12.44 -13.92 3.48
CA ALA A 93 -12.92 -13.04 4.54
C ALA A 93 -11.99 -13.04 5.78
N LYS A 94 -11.33 -14.16 6.06
CA LYS A 94 -10.37 -14.26 7.17
C LYS A 94 -9.05 -13.57 6.85
N GLU A 95 -8.57 -13.67 5.61
CA GLU A 95 -7.39 -12.97 5.11
C GLU A 95 -7.62 -11.45 5.10
N ASP A 96 -8.76 -11.00 4.57
CA ASP A 96 -9.17 -9.59 4.58
C ASP A 96 -9.24 -9.03 6.01
N LEU A 97 -9.78 -9.80 6.95
CA LEU A 97 -9.84 -9.39 8.36
C LEU A 97 -8.45 -9.25 8.98
N PHE A 98 -7.52 -10.13 8.60
CA PHE A 98 -6.13 -10.05 9.06
C PHE A 98 -5.42 -8.81 8.50
N GLU A 99 -5.55 -8.56 7.20
CA GLU A 99 -5.01 -7.36 6.55
C GLU A 99 -5.60 -6.08 7.13
N MET A 100 -6.92 -6.04 7.34
CA MET A 100 -7.58 -4.90 8.01
C MET A 100 -7.02 -4.63 9.40
N LYS A 101 -6.73 -5.67 10.19
CA LYS A 101 -6.13 -5.50 11.53
C LYS A 101 -4.71 -4.93 11.42
N ASN A 102 -3.90 -5.43 10.50
CA ASN A 102 -2.55 -4.92 10.27
C ASN A 102 -2.56 -3.46 9.82
N LEU A 103 -3.47 -3.10 8.91
CA LEU A 103 -3.64 -1.72 8.45
C LEU A 103 -4.08 -0.79 9.59
N ARG A 104 -5.00 -1.22 10.46
CA ARG A 104 -5.40 -0.43 11.63
C ARG A 104 -4.24 -0.16 12.58
N ILE A 105 -3.37 -1.15 12.81
CA ILE A 105 -2.16 -0.95 13.65
C ILE A 105 -1.25 0.11 13.02
N LYS A 106 -1.00 0.01 11.71
CA LYS A 106 -0.17 1.00 10.99
C LYS A 106 -0.76 2.40 11.00
N ILE A 107 -2.09 2.53 10.90
CA ILE A 107 -2.78 3.82 10.99
C ILE A 107 -2.52 4.46 12.37
N VAL A 108 -2.71 3.71 13.45
CA VAL A 108 -2.46 4.21 14.82
C VAL A 108 -1.01 4.64 15.01
N GLU A 109 -0.06 3.86 14.49
CA GLU A 109 1.37 4.21 14.54
C GLU A 109 1.68 5.51 13.77
N VAL A 110 1.13 5.67 12.56
CA VAL A 110 1.29 6.88 11.76
C VAL A 110 0.63 8.08 12.44
N GLU A 111 -0.57 7.93 13.02
CA GLU A 111 -1.24 8.99 13.77
C GLU A 111 -0.43 9.46 14.99
N PHE A 112 0.20 8.52 15.69
CA PHE A 112 1.11 8.83 16.79
C PHE A 112 2.34 9.62 16.31
N LEU A 113 3.00 9.16 15.25
CA LEU A 113 4.16 9.85 14.68
C LEU A 113 3.80 11.25 14.16
N MET A 114 2.65 11.39 13.48
CA MET A 114 2.15 12.69 13.05
C MET A 114 1.89 13.63 14.23
N SER A 115 1.34 13.12 15.33
CA SER A 115 1.11 13.92 16.53
C SER A 115 2.42 14.41 17.16
N GLN A 116 3.44 13.53 17.20
CA GLN A 116 4.78 13.90 17.66
C GLN A 116 5.39 14.99 16.76
N GLU A 117 5.31 14.82 15.45
CA GLU A 117 5.88 15.77 14.50
C GLU A 117 5.17 17.12 14.56
N LYS A 118 3.85 17.13 14.70
CA LYS A 118 3.07 18.36 14.90
C LYS A 118 3.52 19.13 16.15
N CYS A 119 3.84 18.44 17.25
CA CYS A 119 4.37 19.08 18.46
C CYS A 119 5.76 19.71 18.24
N LYS A 120 6.63 19.06 17.46
CA LYS A 120 7.94 19.63 17.09
C LYS A 120 7.78 20.86 16.21
N VAL A 121 6.89 20.79 15.22
CA VAL A 121 6.59 21.91 14.32
C VAL A 121 6.08 23.10 15.12
N THR A 122 5.09 22.94 16.00
CA THR A 122 4.55 24.05 16.79
C THR A 122 5.59 24.68 17.71
N LYS A 123 6.50 23.87 18.29
CA LYS A 123 7.64 24.39 19.05
C LYS A 123 8.55 25.25 18.17
N SER A 124 8.95 24.74 17.00
CA SER A 124 9.80 25.47 16.07
C SER A 124 9.16 26.76 15.54
N GLU A 125 7.84 26.75 15.29
CA GLU A 125 7.09 27.93 14.87
C GLU A 125 7.09 29.02 15.96
N LYS A 126 6.97 28.63 17.23
CA LYS A 126 7.08 29.55 18.36
C LYS A 126 8.48 30.17 18.44
N ASP A 127 9.52 29.36 18.31
CA ASP A 127 10.91 29.82 18.33
C ASP A 127 11.19 30.81 17.19
N ILE A 128 10.68 30.52 15.97
CA ILE A 128 10.76 31.43 14.82
C ILE A 128 10.01 32.75 15.08
N SER A 129 8.81 32.66 15.68
CA SER A 129 8.01 33.84 16.03
C SER A 129 8.73 34.75 17.02
N ASP A 130 9.34 34.17 18.05
CA ASP A 130 10.07 34.92 19.07
C ASP A 130 11.37 35.51 18.51
N LEU A 131 12.08 34.79 17.64
CA LEU A 131 13.22 35.33 16.90
C LEU A 131 12.81 36.49 15.99
N ARG A 132 11.69 36.38 15.26
CA ARG A 132 11.15 37.45 14.42
C ARG A 132 10.87 38.72 15.23
N LYS A 133 10.28 38.59 16.41
CA LYS A 133 10.05 39.73 17.33
C LYS A 133 11.37 40.35 17.80
N ALA A 134 12.37 39.52 18.13
CA ALA A 134 13.68 40.00 18.54
C ALA A 134 14.39 40.78 17.42
N ILE A 135 14.38 40.25 16.19
CA ILE A 135 14.89 40.94 15.00
C ILE A 135 14.17 42.28 14.81
N GLY A 136 12.84 42.31 14.93
CA GLY A 136 12.06 43.55 14.84
C GLY A 136 12.49 44.59 15.87
N ARG A 137 12.71 44.20 17.13
CA ARG A 137 13.23 45.11 18.18
C ARG A 137 14.63 45.62 17.86
N TYR A 138 15.52 44.75 17.39
CA TYR A 138 16.87 45.15 16.99
C TYR A 138 16.84 46.17 15.85
N MET A 139 16.03 45.93 14.81
CA MET A 139 15.86 46.84 13.68
C MET A 139 15.35 48.22 14.12
N MET A 140 14.43 48.29 15.09
CA MET A 140 13.96 49.56 15.65
C MET A 140 15.10 50.34 16.32
N ILE A 141 15.93 49.68 17.14
CA ILE A 141 17.07 50.32 17.81
C ILE A 141 18.09 50.83 16.79
N VAL A 142 18.47 50.00 15.80
CA VAL A 142 19.42 50.39 14.74
C VAL A 142 18.90 51.62 13.98
N THR A 143 17.61 51.63 13.65
CA THR A 143 16.98 52.77 12.97
C THR A 143 17.04 54.04 13.81
N LEU A 144 16.76 53.97 15.12
CA LEU A 144 16.86 55.12 16.02
C LEU A 144 18.30 55.63 16.15
N LEU A 145 19.28 54.74 16.30
CA LEU A 145 20.70 55.11 16.37
C LEU A 145 21.18 55.76 15.06
N PHE A 146 20.79 55.23 13.91
CA PHE A 146 21.13 55.79 12.60
C PHE A 146 20.55 57.19 12.41
N ASN A 147 19.25 57.39 12.72
CA ASN A 147 18.64 58.72 12.64
C ASN A 147 19.28 59.71 13.62
N GLY A 148 19.61 59.26 14.84
CA GLY A 148 20.33 60.09 15.81
C GLY A 148 21.71 60.52 15.32
N LEU A 149 22.47 59.61 14.70
CA LEU A 149 23.76 59.91 14.09
C LEU A 149 23.64 60.92 12.95
N VAL A 150 22.68 60.73 12.04
CA VAL A 150 22.41 61.67 10.93
C VAL A 150 22.08 63.05 11.48
N PHE A 151 21.22 63.14 12.49
CA PHE A 151 20.86 64.42 13.12
C PHE A 151 22.07 65.10 13.77
N TYR A 152 22.90 64.35 14.48
CA TYR A 152 24.12 64.86 15.10
C TYR A 152 25.11 65.43 14.07
N VAL A 153 25.34 64.71 12.96
CA VAL A 153 26.20 65.18 11.87
C VAL A 153 25.66 66.45 11.20
N LEU A 154 24.35 66.50 10.93
CA LEU A 154 23.70 67.70 10.38
C LEU A 154 23.83 68.91 11.31
N LYS A 155 23.68 68.70 12.63
CA LYS A 155 23.79 69.78 13.62
C LYS A 155 25.21 70.34 13.69
N LEU A 156 26.23 69.47 13.74
CA LEU A 156 27.63 69.90 13.71
C LEU A 156 27.94 70.69 12.43
N GLY A 157 27.51 70.21 11.25
CA GLY A 157 27.74 70.91 9.99
C GLY A 157 27.15 72.33 9.94
N SER A 158 26.02 72.56 10.63
CA SER A 158 25.39 73.88 10.74
C SER A 158 26.11 74.84 11.69
N ASP A 159 26.91 74.34 12.65
CA ASP A 159 27.63 75.19 13.60
C ASP A 159 29.00 75.63 13.05
N TYR A 160 29.43 75.08 11.91
CA TYR A 160 30.69 75.40 11.20
C TYR A 160 30.50 76.11 9.84
N SER A 161 29.27 76.47 9.45
CA SER A 161 28.95 77.26 8.24
C SER A 161 28.34 78.62 8.62
#